data_AF-A0A7W7Z5H3-F1
#
_entry.id   AF-A0A7W7Z5H3-F1
#
_cell.length_a   1.000
_cell.length_b   1.000
_cell.length_c   1.000
_cell.angle_alpha   90.00
_cell.angle_beta   90.00
_cell.angle_gamma   90.00
#
_symmetry.space_group_name_H-M   'P 1'
#
loop_
_entity.id
_entity.type
_entity.pdbx_description
1 polymer ?
#
loop_
_entity_poly.entity_id
_entity_poly.type
_entity_poly.pdbx_seq_one_letter_code
_entity_poly.pdbx_strand_id
1 'polypeptide(L)' 'MQNLSPRHVRTEESLRLGVEAGWYSTKVSGTFVSGPHPTEAACRTRIDEIDPPPAKKKR' A
#
# COMPACT_ATOMS: atom_id res chain seq x y z
N MET A 1 9.61 -9.95 -3.97
CA MET A 1 8.49 -10.37 -3.11
C MET A 1 8.54 -9.56 -1.83
N GLN A 2 8.36 -8.26 -2.01
CA GLN A 2 8.00 -7.34 -0.95
C GLN A 2 6.51 -7.57 -0.69
N ASN A 3 6.15 -8.20 0.43
CA ASN A 3 4.76 -8.36 0.81
C ASN A 3 4.18 -7.00 1.21
N LEU A 4 3.71 -6.27 0.20
CA LEU A 4 3.00 -5.01 0.34
C LEU A 4 1.51 -5.28 0.38
N SER A 5 0.83 -4.67 1.35
CA SER A 5 -0.61 -4.76 1.53
C SER A 5 -1.23 -3.37 1.54
N PRO A 6 -2.39 -3.17 0.88
CA PRO A 6 -3.13 -1.93 0.99
C PRO A 6 -3.70 -1.80 2.39
N ARG A 7 -3.45 -0.65 3.04
CA ARG A 7 -3.97 -0.30 4.36
C ARG A 7 -4.71 1.02 4.25
N HIS A 8 -5.96 1.04 4.70
CA HIS A 8 -6.73 2.27 4.78
C HIS A 8 -6.47 2.97 6.10
N VAL A 9 -5.85 4.14 6.04
CA VAL A 9 -5.68 5.05 7.18
C VAL A 9 -6.91 5.94 7.26
N ARG A 10 -7.69 5.77 8.33
CA ARG A 10 -8.89 6.58 8.60
C ARG A 10 -8.49 7.93 9.17
N THR A 11 -9.36 8.94 9.09
CA THR A 11 -9.11 10.31 9.58
C THR A 11 -8.63 10.37 11.03
N GLU A 12 -9.22 9.58 11.93
CA GLU A 12 -8.77 9.52 13.34
C GLU A 12 -7.34 8.99 13.49
N GLU A 13 -6.98 7.98 12.69
CA GLU A 13 -5.65 7.40 12.66
C GLU A 13 -4.65 8.35 11.99
N SER A 14 -5.09 9.05 10.95
CA SER A 14 -4.30 10.04 10.21
C SER A 14 -3.89 11.20 11.12
N LEU A 15 -4.82 11.71 11.96
CA LEU A 15 -4.54 12.74 12.97
C LEU A 15 -3.54 12.28 14.02
N ARG A 16 -3.62 11.01 14.45
CA ARG A 16 -2.69 10.43 15.45
C ARG A 16 -1.29 10.20 14.87
N LEU A 17 -1.22 9.77 13.61
CA LEU A 17 0.03 9.47 12.91
C LEU A 17 0.66 10.69 12.24
N GLY A 18 -0.08 11.81 12.11
CA GLY A 18 0.37 13.00 11.38
C GLY A 18 0.45 12.77 9.86
N VAL A 19 -0.33 11.83 9.33
CA VAL A 19 -0.41 11.53 7.89
C VAL A 19 -1.79 11.88 7.35
N GLU A 20 -1.89 12.03 6.03
CA GLU A 20 -3.19 12.23 5.38
C GLU A 20 -4.05 10.96 5.44
N ALA A 21 -5.38 11.12 5.42
CA ALA A 21 -6.29 9.98 5.39
C ALA A 21 -6.36 9.41 3.96
N GLY A 22 -6.34 8.09 3.83
CA GLY A 22 -6.38 7.45 2.52
C GLY A 22 -5.78 6.06 2.52
N TRP A 23 -5.64 5.48 1.32
CA TRP A 23 -5.07 4.16 1.13
C TRP A 23 -3.56 4.25 0.99
N TYR A 24 -2.84 3.52 1.83
CA TYR A 24 -1.39 3.43 1.80
C TYR A 24 -0.94 2.02 1.50
N SER A 25 0.09 1.88 0.68
CA SER A 25 0.79 0.61 0.50
C SER A 25 1.76 0.45 1.67
N THR A 26 1.47 -0.51 2.55
CA THR A 26 2.30 -0.82 3.72
C THR A 26 3.03 -2.14 3.55
N LYS A 27 4.28 -2.20 4.04
CA LYS A 27 4.97 -3.48 4.22
C LYS A 27 4.42 -4.20 5.43
N VAL A 28 4.64 -5.52 5.49
CA VAL A 28 4.45 -6.33 6.71
C VAL A 28 5.17 -5.78 7.95
N SER A 29 6.22 -4.98 7.79
CA SER A 29 6.91 -4.28 8.88
C SER A 29 6.12 -3.08 9.43
N GLY A 30 4.99 -2.71 8.83
CA GLY A 30 4.23 -1.50 9.17
C GLY A 30 4.78 -0.21 8.54
N THR A 31 5.79 -0.32 7.66
CA THR A 31 6.37 0.84 6.96
C THR A 31 5.47 1.29 5.81
N PHE A 32 5.08 2.56 5.79
CA PHE A 32 4.40 3.18 4.63
C PHE A 32 5.38 3.33 3.46
N VAL A 33 4.96 2.90 2.28
CA VAL A 33 5.79 2.93 1.06
C VAL A 33 5.26 3.95 0.05
N SER A 34 3.93 4.01 -0.14
CA SER A 34 3.28 4.97 -1.04
C SER A 34 1.86 5.26 -0.59
N GLY A 35 1.36 6.44 -0.93
CA GLY A 35 0.05 6.97 -0.57
C GLY A 35 0.15 8.43 -0.13
N PRO A 36 -0.98 9.08 0.21
CA PRO A 36 -2.33 8.52 0.24
C PRO A 36 -2.93 8.33 -1.16
N HIS A 37 -3.54 7.18 -1.39
CA HIS A 37 -4.33 6.90 -2.58
C HIS A 37 -5.82 7.06 -2.27
N PRO A 38 -6.63 7.54 -3.24
CA PRO A 38 -8.06 7.76 -3.01
C PRO A 38 -8.87 6.46 -2.90
N THR A 39 -8.39 5.36 -3.48
CA THR A 39 -9.10 4.07 -3.51
C THR A 39 -8.15 2.89 -3.26
N GLU A 40 -8.71 1.78 -2.78
CA GLU A 40 -7.98 0.51 -2.59
C GLU A 40 -7.39 0.03 -3.91
N ALA A 41 -8.14 0.16 -5.02
CA ALA A 41 -7.70 -0.25 -6.34
C ALA A 41 -6.45 0.52 -6.80
N ALA A 42 -6.43 1.84 -6.65
CA ALA A 42 -5.25 2.65 -6.98
C ALA A 42 -4.04 2.26 -6.14
N CYS A 43 -4.25 2.01 -4.84
CA CYS A 43 -3.20 1.53 -3.95
C CYS A 43 -2.68 0.15 -4.38
N ARG A 44 -3.55 -0.74 -4.84
CA ARG A 44 -3.19 -2.08 -5.30
C ARG A 44 -2.45 -2.06 -6.63
N THR A 45 -2.88 -1.23 -7.58
CA THR A 45 -2.12 -0.95 -8.81
C THR A 45 -0.71 -0.48 -8.49
N ARG A 46 -0.57 0.45 -7.52
CA ARG A 46 0.75 0.94 -7.11
C ARG A 46 1.60 -0.14 -6.44
N ILE A 47 0.98 -1.05 -5.69
CA ILE A 47 1.67 -2.22 -5.13
C ILE A 47 2.19 -3.12 -6.24
N ASP A 48 1.37 -3.45 -7.24
CA ASP A 48 1.75 -4.27 -8.39
C ASP A 48 2.86 -3.62 -9.24
N GLU A 49 2.93 -2.28 -9.27
CA GLU A 49 4.04 -1.54 -9.90
C GLU A 49 5.35 -1.61 -9.09
N ILE A 50 5.26 -1.54 -7.75
CA ILE A 50 6.44 -1.50 -6.86
C ILE A 50 7.04 -2.90 -6.65
N ASP A 51 6.21 -3.90 -6.40
CA ASP A 51 6.62 -5.32 -6.31
C ASP A 51 5.84 -6.09 -7.37
N PRO A 52 6.29 -6.04 -8.64
CA PRO A 52 5.67 -6.82 -9.68
C PRO A 52 5.66 -8.29 -9.25
N PRO A 53 4.50 -8.97 -9.32
CA PRO A 53 4.43 -10.37 -8.95
C PRO A 53 5.47 -11.12 -9.79
N PRO A 54 6.23 -12.05 -9.19
CA PRO A 54 7.25 -12.79 -9.92
C PRO A 54 6.58 -13.39 -11.15
N ALA A 55 7.02 -12.97 -12.33
CA ALA A 55 6.49 -13.48 -13.58
C ALA A 55 6.48 -15.01 -13.48
N LYS A 56 5.28 -15.60 -13.54
CA LYS A 56 5.13 -17.05 -13.51
C LYS A 56 5.99 -17.60 -14.65
N LYS A 57 7.18 -18.09 -14.33
CA LYS A 57 7.98 -18.90 -15.26
C LYS A 57 7.13 -20.13 -15.52
N LYS A 58 6.41 -20.14 -16.64
CA LYS A 58 5.82 -21.36 -17.20
C LYS A 58 6.99 -22.34 -17.36
N ARG A 59 7.01 -23.39 -16.55
CA ARG A 59 7.83 -24.59 -16.76
C ARG A 59 6.89 -25.71 -17.17
#